data_AF-A0A7C1YW66-F1
#
_entry.id   AF-A0A7C1YW66-F1
#
_cell.length_a   1.000
_cell.length_b   1.000
_cell.length_c   1.000
_cell.angle_alpha   90.00
_cell.angle_beta   90.00
_cell.angle_gamma   90.00
#
_symmetry.space_group_name_H-M   'P 1'
#
loop_
_entity.id
_entity.type
_entity.pdbx_description
1 polymer ?
#
loop_
_entity_poly.entity_id
_entity_poly.type
_entity_poly.pdbx_seq_one_letter_code
_entity_poly.pdbx_strand_id
1 'polypeptide(L)'
;MKTKAWIPVAALIVLLGAGAAWLMSSRTPRAPASLTEAPAAKVEPLPWERLIESLADKEGAEIRQHGLRFFQAGDPDKAFLLFKQAARKGDGWSAMVIGEMYDPATFAIEHFDPSKTAFTKPNPRKALQWYDQALKNGEPQAESRRNRLIAHLREEAERGDTAAQRILQKMKR
;
A
#
# COMPACT_ATOMS: atom_id res chain seq x y z
N MET A 1 58.84 -29.42 -47.41
CA MET A 1 58.86 -29.23 -45.93
C MET A 1 57.47 -28.79 -45.49
N LYS A 2 56.84 -29.50 -44.55
CA LYS A 2 56.46 -29.07 -43.18
C LYS A 2 55.32 -28.02 -43.08
N THR A 3 54.44 -28.20 -42.09
CA THR A 3 53.08 -27.62 -41.99
C THR A 3 52.89 -26.65 -40.80
N LYS A 4 51.88 -25.75 -40.92
CA LYS A 4 51.14 -24.99 -39.87
C LYS A 4 50.15 -24.02 -40.59
N ALA A 5 48.87 -23.78 -40.24
CA ALA A 5 48.19 -23.44 -38.96
C ALA A 5 48.72 -22.12 -38.37
N TRP A 6 47.96 -21.08 -37.97
CA TRP A 6 46.52 -20.81 -37.68
C TRP A 6 46.30 -19.26 -37.83
N ILE A 7 45.16 -18.57 -37.67
CA ILE A 7 43.74 -18.82 -37.29
C ILE A 7 42.88 -17.68 -37.90
N PRO A 8 41.54 -17.79 -38.11
CA PRO A 8 40.70 -16.65 -38.48
C PRO A 8 40.42 -15.71 -37.30
N VAL A 9 40.70 -14.42 -37.44
CA VAL A 9 40.43 -13.41 -36.39
C VAL A 9 38.93 -13.11 -36.29
N ALA A 10 38.38 -13.23 -35.09
CA ALA A 10 36.97 -12.95 -34.80
C ALA A 10 36.75 -11.51 -34.28
N ALA A 11 35.47 -11.13 -34.20
CA ALA A 11 34.93 -9.97 -33.46
C ALA A 11 35.33 -8.56 -33.95
N LEU A 12 34.53 -8.00 -34.87
CA LEU A 12 34.37 -6.54 -34.97
C LEU A 12 32.97 -6.09 -35.48
N ILE A 13 31.91 -6.76 -35.03
CA ILE A 13 30.52 -6.28 -35.13
C ILE A 13 29.82 -6.50 -33.79
N VAL A 14 29.63 -5.41 -33.04
CA VAL A 14 28.50 -5.04 -32.14
C VAL A 14 29.00 -3.88 -31.28
N LEU A 15 28.68 -2.63 -31.67
CA LEU A 15 28.92 -1.46 -30.81
C LEU A 15 27.96 -0.27 -31.02
N LEU A 16 26.89 -0.42 -31.82
CA LEU A 16 25.91 0.64 -32.09
C LEU A 16 24.44 0.24 -31.85
N GLY A 17 24.17 -0.93 -31.26
CA GLY A 17 22.80 -1.40 -30.97
C GLY A 17 22.32 -1.22 -29.52
N ALA A 18 23.21 -1.28 -28.53
CA ALA A 18 22.82 -1.50 -27.14
C ALA A 18 22.40 -0.23 -26.37
N GLY A 19 22.86 0.96 -26.77
CA GLY A 19 22.69 2.19 -25.98
C GLY A 19 21.24 2.70 -25.89
N ALA A 20 20.46 2.58 -26.98
CA ALA A 20 19.12 3.14 -27.03
C ALA A 20 18.09 2.34 -26.21
N ALA A 21 18.21 1.00 -26.19
CA ALA A 21 17.26 0.12 -25.51
C ALA A 21 17.30 0.25 -23.97
N TRP A 22 18.46 0.58 -23.40
CA TRP A 22 18.65 0.60 -21.95
C TRP A 22 17.99 1.81 -21.26
N LEU A 23 17.78 2.92 -21.99
CA LEU A 23 17.22 4.16 -21.45
C LEU A 23 15.68 4.20 -21.36
N MET A 24 14.97 3.22 -21.93
CA MET A 24 13.49 3.19 -21.93
C MET A 24 12.86 2.19 -20.94
N SER A 25 13.65 1.37 -20.24
CA SER A 25 13.12 0.33 -19.34
C SER A 25 12.75 0.82 -17.93
N SER A 26 13.32 1.94 -17.47
CA SER A 26 13.27 2.40 -16.08
C SER A 26 11.99 3.17 -15.66
N ARG A 27 10.85 2.92 -16.32
CA ARG A 27 9.56 3.57 -16.02
C ARG A 27 8.37 2.61 -15.90
N THR A 28 8.59 1.37 -15.47
CA THR A 28 7.52 0.61 -14.83
C THR A 28 7.23 1.22 -13.45
N PRO A 29 6.03 1.76 -13.18
CA PRO A 29 5.68 2.15 -11.82
C PRO A 29 5.60 0.89 -10.97
N ARG A 30 6.60 0.68 -10.11
CA ARG A 30 6.65 -0.49 -9.23
C ARG A 30 5.41 -0.46 -8.33
N ALA A 31 4.55 -1.47 -8.47
CA ALA A 31 3.39 -1.62 -7.59
C ALA A 31 3.85 -1.53 -6.12
N PRO A 32 3.08 -0.85 -5.24
CA PRO A 32 3.45 -0.74 -3.85
C PRO A 32 3.62 -2.15 -3.26
N ALA A 33 4.78 -2.39 -2.62
CA ALA A 33 5.10 -3.68 -2.02
C ALA A 33 3.96 -4.12 -1.09
N SER A 34 3.55 -5.38 -1.18
CA SER A 34 2.49 -5.88 -0.32
C SER A 34 2.92 -5.84 1.16
N LEU A 35 1.94 -5.86 2.07
CA LEU A 35 2.17 -5.93 3.52
C LEU A 35 3.11 -7.09 3.91
N THR A 36 3.20 -8.13 3.07
CA THR A 36 4.00 -9.35 3.27
C THR A 36 5.44 -9.24 2.78
N GLU A 37 5.79 -8.28 1.91
CA GLU A 37 7.03 -8.32 1.11
C GLU A 37 8.11 -7.30 1.48
N ALA A 38 7.80 -6.24 2.21
CA ALA A 38 8.82 -5.25 2.56
C ALA A 38 9.91 -5.87 3.46
N PRO A 39 11.21 -5.74 3.14
CA PRO A 39 12.27 -6.45 3.84
C PRO A 39 12.61 -5.79 5.18
N ALA A 40 12.86 -6.63 6.20
CA ALA A 40 13.34 -6.24 7.52
C ALA A 40 14.82 -5.77 7.47
N ALA A 41 15.04 -4.57 6.95
CA ALA A 41 16.36 -3.95 6.87
C ALA A 41 16.92 -3.64 8.27
N LYS A 42 18.12 -4.17 8.57
CA LYS A 42 18.86 -3.91 9.81
C LYS A 42 19.50 -2.52 9.80
N VAL A 43 18.67 -1.49 9.94
CA VAL A 43 19.09 -0.11 10.24
C VAL A 43 18.68 0.17 11.68
N GLU A 44 19.55 0.80 12.48
CA GLU A 44 19.17 1.21 13.83
C GLU A 44 17.97 2.19 13.75
N PRO A 45 16.90 1.96 14.53
CA PRO A 45 15.72 2.81 14.45
C PRO A 45 16.03 4.19 15.00
N LEU A 46 15.90 5.22 14.15
CA LEU A 46 15.85 6.60 14.62
C LEU A 46 14.76 6.75 15.69
N PRO A 47 14.97 7.57 16.74
CA PRO A 47 13.89 8.00 17.63
C PRO A 47 12.71 8.54 16.81
N TRP A 48 11.49 8.21 17.25
CA TRP A 48 10.25 8.45 16.51
C TRP A 48 10.10 9.90 16.03
N GLU A 49 10.50 10.85 16.87
CA GLU A 49 10.43 12.29 16.65
C GLU A 49 11.33 12.69 15.47
N ARG A 50 12.60 12.24 15.49
CA ARG A 50 13.55 12.47 14.39
C ARG A 50 13.16 11.74 13.11
N LEU A 51 12.50 10.58 13.23
CA LEU A 51 11.97 9.91 12.05
C LEU A 51 10.87 10.76 11.39
N ILE A 52 9.89 11.23 12.16
CA ILE A 52 8.79 12.05 11.63
C ILE A 52 9.30 13.38 11.06
N GLU A 53 10.29 14.00 11.71
CA GLU A 53 11.02 15.16 11.18
C GLU A 53 11.67 14.85 9.82
N SER A 54 12.46 13.77 9.72
CA SER A 54 13.10 13.36 8.47
C SER A 54 12.13 12.97 7.32
N LEU A 55 10.86 12.73 7.67
CA LEU A 55 9.77 12.40 6.75
C LEU A 55 8.86 13.59 6.42
N ALA A 56 9.05 14.77 7.03
CA ALA A 56 8.16 15.92 6.87
C ALA A 56 8.03 16.35 5.40
N ASP A 57 9.14 16.48 4.69
CA ASP A 57 9.19 16.93 3.29
C ASP A 57 9.06 15.79 2.27
N LYS A 58 9.10 14.53 2.70
CA LYS A 58 9.11 13.36 1.79
C LYS A 58 7.76 13.09 1.12
N GLU A 59 7.80 12.43 -0.03
CA GLU A 59 6.59 12.07 -0.78
C GLU A 59 5.77 10.99 -0.06
N GLY A 60 4.45 11.00 -0.23
CA GLY A 60 3.56 10.05 0.45
C GLY A 60 3.95 8.59 0.18
N ALA A 61 4.40 8.29 -1.03
CA ALA A 61 4.89 6.98 -1.44
C ALA A 61 6.14 6.49 -0.69
N GLU A 62 6.98 7.41 -0.19
CA GLU A 62 8.16 7.13 0.64
C GLU A 62 7.76 6.94 2.10
N ILE A 63 6.91 7.84 2.63
CA ILE A 63 6.39 7.78 4.01
C ILE A 63 5.66 6.44 4.25
N ARG A 64 4.90 5.94 3.26
CA ARG A 64 4.28 4.61 3.27
C ARG A 64 5.29 3.48 3.56
N GLN A 65 6.52 3.54 3.04
CA GLN A 65 7.52 2.50 3.25
C GLN A 65 7.97 2.41 4.71
N HIS A 66 7.88 3.50 5.47
CA HIS A 66 8.11 3.48 6.91
C HIS A 66 6.88 2.91 7.65
N GLY A 67 5.67 3.28 7.22
CA GLY A 67 4.43 2.72 7.77
C GLY A 67 4.35 1.19 7.60
N LEU A 68 4.73 0.68 6.42
CA LEU A 68 4.85 -0.76 6.13
C LEU A 68 5.75 -1.48 7.15
N ARG A 69 6.95 -0.95 7.41
CA ARG A 69 7.90 -1.57 8.35
C ARG A 69 7.38 -1.62 9.78
N PHE A 70 6.70 -0.57 10.26
CA PHE A 70 6.05 -0.62 11.59
C PHE A 70 4.90 -1.62 11.64
N PHE A 71 4.08 -1.70 10.58
CA PHE A 71 2.98 -2.68 10.50
C PHE A 71 3.50 -4.12 10.57
N GLN A 72 4.55 -4.42 9.81
CA GLN A 72 5.22 -5.73 9.82
C GLN A 72 5.92 -6.05 11.15
N ALA A 73 6.38 -5.02 11.88
CA ALA A 73 6.98 -5.16 13.21
C ALA A 73 5.95 -5.32 14.35
N GLY A 74 4.64 -5.37 14.03
CA GLY A 74 3.58 -5.46 15.05
C GLY A 74 3.26 -4.13 15.74
N ASP A 75 3.60 -3.00 15.12
CA ASP A 75 3.33 -1.64 15.60
C ASP A 75 2.32 -0.93 14.67
N PRO A 76 1.03 -1.32 14.72
CA PRO A 76 0.00 -0.76 13.86
C PRO A 76 -0.28 0.72 14.17
N ASP A 77 0.03 1.19 15.38
CA ASP A 77 -0.16 2.59 15.79
C ASP A 77 0.80 3.53 15.03
N LYS A 78 2.12 3.25 15.05
CA LYS A 78 3.08 4.04 14.25
C LYS A 78 2.82 3.86 12.75
N ALA A 79 2.41 2.66 12.32
CA ALA A 79 2.01 2.42 10.94
C ALA A 79 0.83 3.32 10.50
N PHE A 80 -0.25 3.37 11.30
CA PHE A 80 -1.41 4.22 11.05
C PHE A 80 -1.05 5.69 10.97
N LEU A 81 -0.19 6.20 11.86
CA LEU A 81 0.26 7.60 11.84
C LEU A 81 1.01 7.93 10.55
N LEU A 82 1.90 7.04 10.09
CA LEU A 82 2.67 7.20 8.85
C LEU A 82 1.79 7.05 7.60
N PHE A 83 0.91 6.04 7.54
CA PHE A 83 -0.06 5.93 6.45
C PHE A 83 -0.98 7.16 6.39
N LYS A 84 -1.38 7.73 7.53
CA LYS A 84 -2.19 8.94 7.59
C LYS A 84 -1.45 10.19 7.10
N GLN A 85 -0.13 10.26 7.30
CA GLN A 85 0.72 11.31 6.73
C GLN A 85 0.90 11.11 5.21
N ALA A 86 1.14 9.87 4.76
CA ALA A 86 1.23 9.52 3.35
C ALA A 86 -0.07 9.82 2.57
N ALA A 87 -1.22 9.44 3.13
CA ALA A 87 -2.54 9.69 2.55
C ALA A 87 -2.89 11.17 2.44
N ARG A 88 -2.39 12.01 3.38
CA ARG A 88 -2.48 13.48 3.30
C ARG A 88 -1.61 14.07 2.19
N LYS A 89 -0.53 13.39 1.80
CA LYS A 89 0.30 13.68 0.62
C LYS A 89 -0.14 12.91 -0.63
N GLY A 90 -1.44 12.60 -0.75
CA GLY A 90 -2.01 12.00 -1.96
C GLY A 90 -1.74 10.51 -2.17
N ASP A 91 -1.11 9.78 -1.23
CA ASP A 91 -0.91 8.34 -1.39
C ASP A 91 -2.23 7.57 -1.22
N GLY A 92 -2.83 7.12 -2.33
CA GLY A 92 -4.13 6.45 -2.32
C GLY A 92 -4.11 5.08 -1.66
N TRP A 93 -3.03 4.33 -1.83
CA TRP A 93 -2.84 3.04 -1.17
C TRP A 93 -2.85 3.18 0.36
N SER A 94 -2.16 4.20 0.90
CA SER A 94 -2.16 4.46 2.35
C SER A 94 -3.53 4.88 2.86
N ALA A 95 -4.31 5.63 2.07
CA ALA A 95 -5.70 5.91 2.39
C ALA A 95 -6.56 4.64 2.39
N MET A 96 -6.35 3.73 1.44
CA MET A 96 -7.06 2.44 1.37
C MET A 96 -6.75 1.57 2.59
N VAL A 97 -5.48 1.46 2.99
CA VAL A 97 -5.08 0.64 4.15
C VAL A 97 -5.57 1.21 5.48
N ILE A 98 -5.70 2.53 5.63
CA ILE A 98 -6.41 3.11 6.78
C ILE A 98 -7.92 2.76 6.72
N GLY A 99 -8.50 2.71 5.52
CA GLY A 99 -9.85 2.20 5.31
C GLY A 99 -9.99 0.77 5.81
N GLU A 100 -9.07 -0.11 5.39
CA GLU A 100 -8.97 -1.51 5.83
C GLU A 100 -8.79 -1.65 7.35
N MET A 101 -7.95 -0.83 7.99
CA MET A 101 -7.79 -0.80 9.45
C MET A 101 -9.10 -0.51 10.22
N TYR A 102 -10.05 0.22 9.62
CA TYR A 102 -11.36 0.51 10.21
C TYR A 102 -12.48 -0.44 9.76
N ASP A 103 -12.25 -1.26 8.75
CA ASP A 103 -13.29 -2.04 8.06
C ASP A 103 -13.54 -3.39 8.76
N PRO A 104 -14.77 -3.66 9.26
CA PRO A 104 -15.11 -4.95 9.86
C PRO A 104 -14.96 -6.15 8.90
N ALA A 105 -15.00 -5.93 7.58
CA ALA A 105 -14.96 -6.97 6.55
C ALA A 105 -13.55 -7.17 5.91
N THR A 106 -12.48 -6.63 6.52
CA THR A 106 -11.15 -6.58 5.87
C THR A 106 -10.33 -7.85 5.95
N PHE A 107 -10.15 -8.42 7.14
CA PHE A 107 -9.13 -9.45 7.35
C PHE A 107 -9.65 -10.83 6.95
N ALA A 108 -8.82 -11.61 6.25
CA ALA A 108 -9.16 -12.90 5.66
C ALA A 108 -9.30 -14.06 6.69
N ILE A 109 -9.74 -13.75 7.91
CA ILE A 109 -9.99 -14.68 9.02
C ILE A 109 -11.32 -14.28 9.69
N GLU A 110 -12.34 -14.05 8.85
CA GLU A 110 -13.77 -13.81 9.14
C GLU A 110 -14.15 -12.61 10.03
N HIS A 111 -13.23 -12.06 10.83
CA HIS A 111 -13.48 -11.02 11.81
C HIS A 111 -12.38 -9.94 11.84
N PHE A 112 -12.71 -8.79 12.45
CA PHE A 112 -11.79 -7.73 12.78
C PHE A 112 -10.73 -8.22 13.77
N ASP A 113 -9.45 -8.12 13.41
CA ASP A 113 -8.30 -8.57 14.22
C ASP A 113 -7.59 -7.36 14.88
N PRO A 114 -7.72 -7.15 16.20
CA PRO A 114 -7.08 -6.03 16.90
C PRO A 114 -5.55 -6.05 16.86
N SER A 115 -4.90 -7.18 16.56
CA SER A 115 -3.44 -7.25 16.42
C SER A 115 -2.92 -6.68 15.11
N LYS A 116 -3.81 -6.42 14.14
CA LYS A 116 -3.49 -5.95 12.78
C LYS A 116 -4.03 -4.55 12.49
N THR A 117 -4.35 -3.76 13.52
CA THR A 117 -4.94 -2.42 13.37
C THR A 117 -4.70 -1.55 14.61
N ALA A 118 -4.70 -0.22 14.43
CA ALA A 118 -4.46 0.77 15.48
C ALA A 118 -5.70 1.03 16.39
N PHE A 119 -6.69 0.13 16.37
CA PHE A 119 -8.02 0.37 16.93
C PHE A 119 -8.57 -0.84 17.68
N THR A 120 -9.19 -0.61 18.83
CA THR A 120 -9.83 -1.65 19.65
C THR A 120 -11.20 -2.11 19.14
N LYS A 121 -11.72 -1.48 18.07
CA LYS A 121 -13.00 -1.82 17.42
C LYS A 121 -13.09 -1.28 15.99
N PRO A 122 -13.85 -1.94 15.09
CA PRO A 122 -14.09 -1.44 13.75
C PRO A 122 -14.91 -0.14 13.76
N ASN A 123 -14.85 0.61 12.67
CA ASN A 123 -15.67 1.78 12.42
C ASN A 123 -16.02 1.87 10.93
N PRO A 124 -17.08 1.18 10.47
CA PRO A 124 -17.44 1.12 9.06
C PRO A 124 -17.68 2.50 8.42
N ARG A 125 -18.13 3.50 9.19
CA ARG A 125 -18.24 4.89 8.71
C ARG A 125 -16.88 5.52 8.41
N LYS A 126 -15.85 5.22 9.20
CA LYS A 126 -14.48 5.69 8.95
C LYS A 126 -13.83 4.93 7.80
N ALA A 127 -14.04 3.62 7.69
CA ALA A 127 -13.58 2.82 6.57
C ALA A 127 -14.06 3.40 5.23
N LEU A 128 -15.37 3.64 5.09
CA LEU A 128 -15.97 4.27 3.91
C LEU A 128 -15.35 5.65 3.60
N GLN A 129 -15.17 6.52 4.60
CA GLN A 129 -14.53 7.83 4.42
C GLN A 129 -13.09 7.73 3.89
N TRP A 130 -12.34 6.70 4.30
CA TRP A 130 -10.97 6.47 3.86
C TRP A 130 -10.88 5.80 2.49
N TYR A 131 -11.81 4.90 2.14
CA TYR A 131 -11.95 4.40 0.78
C TYR A 131 -12.38 5.50 -0.21
N ASP A 132 -13.29 6.39 0.19
CA ASP A 132 -13.65 7.59 -0.59
C ASP A 132 -12.44 8.51 -0.81
N GLN A 133 -11.50 8.58 0.16
CA GLN A 133 -10.26 9.35 0.01
C GLN A 133 -9.23 8.62 -0.85
N ALA A 134 -9.13 7.29 -0.76
CA ALA A 134 -8.24 6.47 -1.58
C ALA A 134 -8.56 6.60 -3.07
N LEU A 135 -9.85 6.55 -3.42
CA LEU A 135 -10.32 6.77 -4.79
C LEU A 135 -9.97 8.17 -5.31
N LYS A 136 -10.13 9.22 -4.49
CA LYS A 136 -9.71 10.60 -4.83
C LYS A 136 -8.19 10.74 -4.99
N ASN A 137 -7.44 9.95 -4.24
CA ASN A 137 -5.98 9.84 -4.32
C ASN A 137 -5.51 8.87 -5.43
N GLY A 138 -6.41 8.37 -6.29
CA GLY A 138 -6.05 7.54 -7.45
C GLY A 138 -5.76 6.06 -7.17
N GLU A 139 -6.22 5.49 -6.04
CA GLU A 139 -6.15 4.05 -5.77
C GLU A 139 -7.46 3.34 -6.15
N PRO A 140 -7.55 2.68 -7.32
CA PRO A 140 -8.77 2.02 -7.78
C PRO A 140 -9.13 0.78 -6.96
N GLN A 141 -8.17 0.09 -6.31
CA GLN A 141 -8.46 -1.11 -5.53
C GLN A 141 -9.42 -0.82 -4.35
N ALA A 142 -9.45 0.43 -3.88
CA ALA A 142 -10.35 0.87 -2.83
C ALA A 142 -11.84 0.74 -3.19
N GLU A 143 -12.21 0.74 -4.48
CA GLU A 143 -13.61 0.50 -4.89
C GLU A 143 -14.06 -0.91 -4.53
N SER A 144 -13.23 -1.93 -4.78
CA SER A 144 -13.53 -3.31 -4.40
C SER A 144 -13.73 -3.46 -2.89
N ARG A 145 -12.84 -2.84 -2.09
CA ARG A 145 -12.93 -2.84 -0.62
C ARG A 145 -14.18 -2.13 -0.09
N ARG A 146 -14.47 -0.96 -0.64
CA ARG A 146 -15.67 -0.17 -0.36
C ARG A 146 -16.94 -0.94 -0.68
N ASN A 147 -17.01 -1.60 -1.83
CA ASN A 147 -18.19 -2.34 -2.27
C ASN A 147 -18.41 -3.62 -1.44
N ARG A 148 -17.35 -4.32 -1.03
CA ARG A 148 -17.40 -5.41 -0.04
C ARG A 148 -17.99 -4.95 1.29
N LEU A 149 -17.50 -3.84 1.84
CA LEU A 149 -18.03 -3.27 3.08
C LEU A 149 -19.52 -2.85 2.93
N ILE A 150 -19.90 -2.28 1.79
CA ILE A 150 -21.31 -1.93 1.50
C ILE A 150 -22.20 -3.19 1.42
N ALA A 151 -21.69 -4.32 0.91
CA ALA A 151 -22.41 -5.60 0.91
C ALA A 151 -22.61 -6.13 2.35
N HIS A 152 -21.53 -6.23 3.14
CA HIS A 152 -21.61 -6.63 4.54
C HIS A 152 -22.57 -5.76 5.36
N LEU A 153 -22.55 -4.44 5.17
CA LEU A 153 -23.51 -3.53 5.82
C LEU A 153 -24.97 -3.74 5.39
N ARG A 154 -25.24 -4.33 4.21
CA ARG A 154 -26.62 -4.69 3.80
C ARG A 154 -27.06 -5.96 4.53
N GLU A 155 -26.22 -6.98 4.58
CA GLU A 155 -26.50 -8.21 5.34
C GLU A 155 -26.78 -7.91 6.82
N GLU A 156 -25.96 -7.09 7.48
CA GLU A 156 -26.19 -6.68 8.87
C GLU A 156 -27.47 -5.84 9.02
N ALA A 157 -27.76 -4.95 8.06
CA ALA A 157 -28.99 -4.17 8.07
C ALA A 157 -30.26 -5.03 7.89
N GLU A 158 -30.18 -6.11 7.11
CA GLU A 158 -31.24 -7.11 6.89
C GLU A 158 -31.39 -8.04 8.10
N ARG A 159 -30.30 -8.37 8.80
CA ARG A 159 -30.28 -9.02 10.13
C ARG A 159 -30.82 -8.12 11.26
N GLY A 160 -31.05 -6.84 10.99
CA GLY A 160 -31.70 -5.90 11.90
C GLY A 160 -30.77 -4.88 12.56
N ASP A 161 -29.49 -4.78 12.18
CA ASP A 161 -28.58 -3.78 12.75
C ASP A 161 -28.99 -2.35 12.36
N THR A 162 -29.58 -1.65 13.34
CA THR A 162 -29.94 -0.25 13.23
C THR A 162 -28.74 0.67 12.96
N ALA A 163 -27.51 0.29 13.31
CA ALA A 163 -26.31 1.06 13.01
C ALA A 163 -25.96 0.97 11.51
N ALA A 164 -25.90 -0.24 10.94
CA ALA A 164 -25.73 -0.48 9.51
C ALA A 164 -26.85 0.18 8.67
N GLN A 165 -28.11 0.03 9.07
CA GLN A 165 -29.26 0.72 8.46
C GLN A 165 -29.05 2.25 8.42
N ARG A 166 -28.63 2.87 9.53
CA ARG A 166 -28.34 4.32 9.63
C ARG A 166 -27.04 4.75 8.92
N ILE A 167 -26.15 3.82 8.59
CA ILE A 167 -25.00 4.09 7.69
C ILE A 167 -25.50 4.12 6.26
N LEU A 168 -26.14 3.04 5.79
CA LEU A 168 -26.66 2.92 4.42
C LEU A 168 -27.67 4.02 4.06
N GLN A 169 -28.58 4.38 4.96
CA GLN A 169 -29.54 5.47 4.73
C GLN A 169 -28.82 6.83 4.50
N LYS A 170 -27.69 7.08 5.19
CA LYS A 170 -26.88 8.29 5.01
C LYS A 170 -25.98 8.26 3.78
N MET A 171 -25.90 7.14 3.05
CA MET A 171 -25.20 7.02 1.77
C MET A 171 -26.12 7.15 0.56
N LYS A 172 -27.45 7.17 0.77
CA LYS A 172 -28.49 7.37 -0.25
C LYS A 172 -28.99 8.83 -0.31
N ARG A 173 -28.25 9.76 0.30
CA ARG A 173 -28.54 11.19 0.41
C ARG A 173 -27.31 11.98 -0.02
#